data_AF-A0A654U8B6-F1
#
_entry.id   AF-A0A654U8B6-F1
#
_cell.length_a   1.000
_cell.length_b   1.000
_cell.length_c   1.000
_cell.angle_alpha   90.00
_cell.angle_beta   90.00
_cell.angle_gamma   90.00
#
_symmetry.space_group_name_H-M   'P 1'
#
loop_
_entity.id
_entity.type
_entity.pdbx_description
1 polymer ?
#
loop_
_entity_poly.entity_id
_entity_poly.type
_entity_poly.pdbx_seq_one_letter_code
_entity_poly.pdbx_strand_id
1 'polypeptide(L)' 'MLTGPQNMPKFSNRQLSFEAKKDIIAYVKVATEARQPGGYLLGGFGPAPEGMAMWIIGMVAAIGLALWIGARS' A
#
# COMPACT_ATOMS: atom_id res chain seq x y z
N MET A 1 -18.81 -3.37 -14.28
CA MET A 1 -18.39 -4.74 -13.88
C MET A 1 -19.30 -5.82 -14.49
N LEU A 2 -19.65 -5.71 -15.77
CA LEU A 2 -20.48 -6.73 -16.46
C LEU A 2 -19.62 -7.88 -17.02
N THR A 3 -18.35 -7.57 -17.30
CA THR A 3 -17.29 -8.49 -17.73
C THR A 3 -16.03 -8.15 -16.94
N GLY A 4 -15.31 -9.18 -16.48
CA GLY A 4 -14.01 -9.07 -15.84
C GLY A 4 -12.94 -9.68 -16.74
N PRO A 5 -11.73 -9.12 -16.82
CA PRO A 5 -10.64 -9.68 -17.60
C PRO A 5 -10.09 -10.96 -16.95
N GLN A 6 -9.57 -11.87 -17.79
CA GLN A 6 -8.89 -13.11 -17.39
C GLN A 6 -9.68 -13.95 -16.37
N ASN A 7 -9.11 -14.15 -15.18
CA ASN A 7 -9.63 -15.00 -14.10
C ASN A 7 -10.53 -14.22 -13.12
N MET A 8 -10.86 -12.96 -13.40
CA MET A 8 -11.73 -12.19 -12.50
C MET A 8 -13.18 -12.69 -12.60
N PRO A 9 -13.84 -13.00 -11.46
CA PRO A 9 -15.23 -13.44 -11.46
C PRO A 9 -16.15 -12.34 -12.02
N LYS A 10 -17.13 -12.75 -12.83
CA LYS A 10 -18.12 -11.83 -13.39
C LYS A 10 -19.19 -11.55 -12.34
N PHE A 11 -19.44 -10.27 -12.06
CA PHE A 11 -20.47 -9.84 -11.12
C PHE A 11 -21.77 -9.47 -11.86
N SER A 12 -22.70 -10.41 -11.97
CA SER A 12 -24.00 -10.17 -12.61
C SER A 12 -24.88 -9.24 -11.77
N ASN A 13 -25.92 -8.65 -12.38
CA ASN A 13 -26.88 -7.78 -11.65
C ASN A 13 -27.74 -8.54 -10.62
N ARG A 14 -27.70 -9.89 -10.62
CA ARG A 14 -28.32 -10.73 -9.58
C ARG A 14 -27.46 -10.87 -8.32
N GLN A 15 -26.13 -10.72 -8.46
CA GLN A 15 -25.18 -10.86 -7.34
C GLN A 15 -24.85 -9.51 -6.71
N LEU A 16 -24.76 -8.45 -7.53
CA LEU A 16 -24.52 -7.09 -7.09
C LEU A 16 -25.50 -6.16 -7.80
N SER A 17 -26.26 -5.39 -7.03
CA SER A 17 -27.15 -4.37 -7.57
C SER A 17 -26.35 -3.26 -8.26
N PHE A 18 -27.01 -2.46 -9.09
CA PHE A 18 -26.34 -1.37 -9.80
C PHE A 18 -25.76 -0.31 -8.85
N GLU A 19 -26.49 0.03 -7.79
CA GLU A 19 -26.03 0.98 -6.77
C GLU A 19 -24.82 0.42 -6.01
N ALA A 20 -24.85 -0.84 -5.58
CA ALA A 20 -23.70 -1.45 -4.91
C ALA A 20 -22.43 -1.45 -5.79
N LYS A 21 -22.58 -1.58 -7.11
CA LYS A 21 -21.44 -1.47 -8.04
C LYS A 21 -20.87 -0.06 -8.09
N LYS A 22 -21.72 0.98 -8.07
CA LYS A 22 -21.26 2.37 -8.00
C LYS A 22 -20.52 2.65 -6.70
N ASP A 23 -21.03 2.15 -5.59
CA ASP A 23 -20.40 2.34 -4.28
C ASP A 23 -19.01 1.69 -4.22
N ILE A 24 -18.86 0.47 -4.76
CA ILE A 24 -17.55 -0.19 -4.84
C ILE A 24 -16.59 0.63 -5.71
N ILE A 25 -17.05 1.15 -6.86
CA ILE A 25 -16.21 1.99 -7.73
C ILE A 25 -15.79 3.27 -7.01
N ALA A 26 -16.72 3.92 -6.30
CA ALA A 26 -16.45 5.12 -5.52
C ALA A 26 -15.43 4.84 -4.42
N TYR A 27 -15.60 3.73 -3.69
CA TYR A 27 -14.65 3.29 -2.66
C TYR A 27 -13.26 3.04 -3.25
N VAL A 28 -13.15 2.29 -4.35
CA VAL A 28 -11.85 2.01 -4.99
C VAL A 28 -11.18 3.31 -5.40
N LYS A 29 -11.92 4.24 -6.01
CA LYS A 29 -11.38 5.53 -6.44
C LYS A 29 -10.83 6.33 -5.26
N VAL A 30 -11.59 6.43 -4.18
CA VAL A 30 -11.15 7.10 -2.95
C VAL A 30 -9.94 6.38 -2.36
N ALA A 31 -9.95 5.05 -2.25
CA ALA A 31 -8.83 4.29 -1.70
C ALA A 31 -7.53 4.45 -2.50
N THR A 32 -7.61 4.59 -3.83
CA THR A 32 -6.43 4.77 -4.69
C THR A 32 -5.96 6.23 -4.80
N GLU A 33 -6.86 7.21 -4.77
CA GLU A 33 -6.52 8.63 -4.98
C GLU A 33 -6.34 9.40 -3.67
N ALA A 34 -6.93 8.94 -2.56
CA ALA A 34 -6.85 9.65 -1.29
C ALA A 34 -5.41 9.68 -0.76
N ARG A 35 -5.02 10.87 -0.32
CA ARG A 35 -3.71 11.09 0.30
C ARG A 35 -3.67 10.43 1.67
N GLN A 36 -2.58 9.71 1.90
CA GLN A 36 -2.42 8.88 3.09
C GLN A 36 -1.93 9.73 4.26
N PRO A 37 -2.62 9.73 5.41
CA PRO A 37 -2.28 10.60 6.53
C PRO A 37 -0.96 10.20 7.23
N GLY A 38 -0.56 8.93 7.11
CA GLY A 38 0.64 8.37 7.75
C GLY A 38 1.96 8.60 7.00
N GLY A 39 1.96 9.40 5.92
CA GLY A 39 3.15 9.62 5.10
C GLY A 39 3.27 8.61 3.95
N TYR A 40 4.50 8.20 3.64
CA TYR A 40 4.77 7.35 2.47
C TYR A 40 4.52 5.87 2.78
N LEU A 41 3.48 5.29 2.15
CA LEU A 41 3.02 3.91 2.41
C LEU A 41 3.90 2.78 1.84
N LEU A 42 5.00 3.08 1.15
CA LEU A 42 5.88 2.06 0.56
C LEU A 42 5.13 1.00 -0.28
N GLY A 43 4.12 1.45 -1.05
CA GLY A 43 3.29 0.60 -1.90
C GLY A 43 2.02 0.05 -1.25
N GLY A 44 1.78 0.28 0.05
CA GLY A 44 0.52 -0.07 0.71
C GLY A 44 0.30 -1.58 0.89
N PHE A 45 1.34 -2.40 0.73
CA PHE A 45 1.28 -3.84 0.92
C PHE A 45 1.38 -4.27 2.41
N GLY A 46 1.41 -3.29 3.32
CA GLY A 46 1.45 -3.51 4.76
C GLY A 46 2.88 -3.68 5.32
N PRO A 47 3.07 -4.51 6.37
CA PRO A 47 4.27 -4.48 7.19
C PRO A 47 5.53 -5.05 6.51
N ALA A 48 5.38 -5.81 5.42
CA ALA A 48 6.51 -6.43 4.74
C ALA A 48 7.45 -5.39 4.08
N PRO A 49 6.99 -4.51 3.17
CA PRO A 49 7.84 -3.46 2.61
C PRO A 49 8.30 -2.45 3.67
N GLU A 50 7.47 -2.14 4.67
CA GLU A 50 7.84 -1.25 5.78
C GLU A 50 8.99 -1.83 6.61
N GLY A 51 8.91 -3.11 6.98
CA GLY A 51 9.96 -3.82 7.70
C GLY A 51 11.26 -3.89 6.90
N MET A 52 11.18 -4.17 5.60
CA MET A 52 12.35 -4.17 4.72
C MET A 52 12.99 -2.79 4.63
N ALA A 53 12.19 -1.73 4.48
CA ALA A 53 12.67 -0.36 4.44
C ALA A 53 13.34 0.05 5.76
N MET A 54 12.72 -0.27 6.91
CA MET A 54 13.29 -0.01 8.23
C MET A 54 14.58 -0.79 8.47
N TRP A 55 14.65 -2.04 8.01
CA TRP A 55 15.85 -2.84 8.16
C TRP A 55 16.99 -2.28 7.32
N ILE A 56 16.78 -1.97 6.03
CA ILE A 56 17.83 -1.42 5.19
C ILE A 56 18.22 -0.01 5.65
N ILE A 57 17.25 0.92 5.67
CA ILE A 57 17.53 2.34 5.92
C ILE A 57 17.91 2.55 7.39
N GLY A 58 17.15 1.97 8.31
CA GLY A 58 17.38 2.10 9.74
C GLY A 58 18.70 1.47 10.17
N MET A 59 19.02 0.26 9.70
CA MET A 59 20.29 -0.39 10.07
C MET A 59 21.49 0.32 9.45
N VAL A 60 21.42 0.72 8.18
CA VAL A 60 22.50 1.48 7.53
C VAL A 60 22.74 2.81 8.24
N ALA A 61 21.68 3.52 8.61
CA ALA A 61 21.78 4.75 9.39
C ALA A 61 22.41 4.51 10.77
N ALA A 62 21.95 3.48 11.50
CA ALA A 62 22.48 3.14 12.82
C ALA A 62 23.98 2.77 12.77
N ILE A 63 24.39 1.94 11.80
CA ILE A 63 25.79 1.56 11.59
C ILE A 63 26.62 2.79 11.21
N GLY A 64 26.14 3.63 10.29
CA GLY A 64 26.84 4.84 9.88
C GLY A 64 27.07 5.81 11.05
N LEU A 65 26.05 5.99 11.90
CA LEU A 65 26.17 6.79 13.12
C LEU A 65 27.16 6.19 14.11
N ALA A 66 27.13 4.86 14.31
CA ALA A 66 28.07 4.19 15.21
C ALA A 66 29.53 4.35 14.74
N LEU A 67 29.80 4.17 13.45
CA LEU A 67 31.14 4.37 12.86
C LEU A 67 31.60 5.82 12.97
N TRP A 68 30.71 6.79 12.75
CA TRP A 68 31.03 8.21 12.88
C TRP A 68 31.43 8.59 14.30
N ILE A 69 30.69 8.10 15.30
CA ILE A 69 30.97 8.35 16.71
C ILE A 69 32.31 7.69 17.08
N GLY A 70 32.50 6.42 16.72
CA GLY A 70 33.74 5.70 17.01
C GLY A 70 34.98 6.25 16.28
N ALA A 71 34.83 6.84 15.10
CA ALA A 71 35.94 7.47 14.38
C ALA A 71 36.34 8.85 14.96
N ARG A 72 35.50 9.44 15.82
CA ARG A 72 35.76 10.72 16.49
C ARG A 72 36.11 10.58 17.98
N SER A 73 36.14 9.37 18.52
CA SER A 73 36.53 9.06 19.91
C SER A 73 38.01 8.73 20.04
#